data_AF-A0A3B3D3U3-F1
#
_entry.id   AF-A0A3B3D3U3-F1
#
_cell.length_a   1.000
_cell.length_b   1.000
_cell.length_c   1.000
_cell.angle_alpha   90.00
_cell.angle_beta   90.00
_cell.angle_gamma   90.00
#
_symmetry.space_group_name_H-M   'P 1'
#
loop_
_entity.id
_entity.type
_entity.pdbx_description
1 polymer ?
#
loop_
_entity_poly.entity_id
_entity_poly.type
_entity_poly.pdbx_seq_one_letter_code
_entity_poly.pdbx_strand_id
1 'polypeptide(L)'
;MKSNFDYTGRKSFVRTHLQVVIAVSQLIADVIGIGSTRFQQSLSIINNCANSDKTIKNTAFPSDVKDLTKRIRTVLMATAQMKEHERDPEMLVDLQYSLAKSYASTPELRKTWLDSMARIHVKNGDLSEAAMCYVHVAALVAEYLRRKGTFKQGCSAFRVVTPNIDEEAAMMEDVGMQDVHFNEDVLMELLEECADGLWKAERYELISDIYKLIIPIYEKRRDFEKLARLYDTLHRAYSKVTEVMHTGKRLLGTYFRVAFFGQGFFEDEDGKEYIYKEPKFTPLSEISQRLLKLYSEKFGQENVKMIQDSGRINPKDLDSKYAYIQVTHVTPYLEEKELVDRKTDFEKSHNIRRFVFEMPFTISGKKQGGVEEQCKRRTILTTTHCFPYVKKRIAVMYQHHTDLSPIEVAIDEMSRKVAEIRQLCSSSEVDMIRLQLKLQGSISVQVNAGPLAYARAFLDDSSAKKYPDNKVKQLKEVFRDFVEACGHGLGVNERLIKEDQQEYHDEMKANYRDLVRELSIIMREQVSPAAVAQLTGLRLQHCNDAPLI
;
A
#
# COMPACT_ATOMS: atom_id res chain seq x y z
N MET A 1 25.85 -37.61 5.59
CA MET A 1 24.72 -37.76 6.52
C MET A 1 25.09 -38.62 7.73
N LYS A 2 25.33 -39.94 7.57
CA LYS A 2 25.67 -40.84 8.70
C LYS A 2 26.88 -40.38 9.53
N SER A 3 28.01 -40.06 8.89
CA SER A 3 29.19 -39.55 9.60
C SER A 3 28.94 -38.25 10.37
N ASN A 4 28.06 -37.38 9.88
CA ASN A 4 27.69 -36.15 10.59
C ASN A 4 26.74 -36.44 11.76
N PHE A 5 25.84 -37.40 11.61
CA PHE A 5 24.98 -37.89 12.69
C PHE A 5 25.79 -38.55 13.81
N ASP A 6 26.81 -39.35 13.47
CA ASP A 6 27.70 -39.94 14.46
C ASP A 6 28.58 -38.87 15.14
N TYR A 7 29.04 -37.86 14.40
CA TYR A 7 29.80 -36.72 14.94
C TYR A 7 29.01 -35.88 15.96
N THR A 8 27.69 -35.74 15.80
CA THR A 8 26.82 -35.00 16.74
C THR A 8 26.32 -35.86 17.91
N GLY A 9 26.90 -37.05 18.11
CA GLY A 9 26.47 -37.97 19.16
C GLY A 9 25.10 -38.60 18.91
N ARG A 10 24.76 -38.86 17.64
CA ARG A 10 23.50 -39.48 17.19
C ARG A 10 22.25 -38.68 17.54
N LYS A 11 22.38 -37.36 17.61
CA LYS A 11 21.25 -36.46 17.89
C LYS A 11 20.59 -35.97 16.61
N SER A 12 21.34 -35.52 15.62
CA SER A 12 20.83 -35.08 14.30
C SER A 12 21.95 -34.83 13.29
N PHE A 13 21.66 -34.72 11.99
CA PHE A 13 22.62 -34.35 10.93
C PHE A 13 22.32 -32.98 10.30
N VAL A 14 21.85 -32.02 11.10
CA VAL A 14 21.37 -30.69 10.68
C VAL A 14 22.29 -29.99 9.68
N ARG A 15 23.63 -30.08 9.85
CA ARG A 15 24.59 -29.47 8.92
C ARG A 15 24.46 -30.00 7.50
N THR A 16 24.50 -31.32 7.33
CA THR A 16 24.30 -31.93 6.00
C THR A 16 22.87 -31.70 5.51
N HIS A 17 21.88 -31.70 6.40
CA HIS A 17 20.48 -31.42 6.05
C HIS A 17 20.33 -30.02 5.43
N LEU A 18 20.84 -28.98 6.10
CA LEU A 18 20.78 -27.59 5.62
C LEU A 18 21.57 -27.39 4.33
N GLN A 19 22.81 -27.89 4.26
CA GLN A 19 23.65 -27.79 3.06
C GLN A 19 22.98 -28.42 1.84
N VAL A 20 22.32 -29.57 1.99
CA VAL A 20 21.60 -30.22 0.89
C VAL A 20 20.38 -29.38 0.49
N VAL A 21 19.60 -28.85 1.43
CA VAL A 21 18.44 -28.00 1.09
C VAL A 21 18.88 -26.71 0.40
N ILE A 22 19.94 -26.05 0.88
CA ILE A 22 20.51 -24.84 0.27
C ILE A 22 21.03 -25.16 -1.14
N ALA A 23 21.85 -26.20 -1.29
CA ALA A 23 22.40 -26.59 -2.58
C ALA A 23 21.28 -26.91 -3.58
N VAL A 24 20.26 -27.67 -3.16
CA VAL A 24 19.09 -27.96 -4.00
C VAL A 24 18.35 -26.67 -4.35
N SER A 25 18.13 -25.76 -3.39
CA SER A 25 17.43 -24.48 -3.65
C SER A 25 18.20 -23.56 -4.60
N GLN A 26 19.53 -23.52 -4.50
CA GLN A 26 20.42 -22.75 -5.39
C GLN A 26 20.51 -23.37 -6.79
N LEU A 27 20.74 -24.69 -6.88
CA LEU A 27 20.79 -25.42 -8.15
C LEU A 27 19.49 -25.28 -8.97
N ILE A 28 18.37 -25.18 -8.26
CA ILE A 28 17.06 -25.04 -8.85
C ILE A 28 16.84 -23.68 -9.52
N ALA A 29 17.51 -22.62 -9.04
CA ALA A 29 17.44 -21.30 -9.66
C ALA A 29 18.09 -21.28 -11.07
N ASP A 30 19.04 -22.19 -11.32
CA ASP A 30 19.92 -22.13 -12.50
C ASP A 30 19.76 -23.31 -13.47
N VAL A 31 19.16 -24.44 -13.08
CA VAL A 31 19.20 -25.70 -13.87
C VAL A 31 17.83 -26.27 -14.23
N ILE A 32 17.60 -26.44 -15.52
CA ILE A 32 16.46 -27.16 -16.11
C ILE A 32 16.63 -28.68 -15.86
N GLY A 33 15.73 -29.30 -15.09
CA GLY A 33 15.60 -30.78 -15.03
C GLY A 33 15.66 -31.48 -13.66
N ILE A 34 15.73 -30.75 -12.54
CA ILE A 34 15.87 -31.33 -11.19
C ILE A 34 14.59 -32.07 -10.71
N GLY A 35 13.44 -31.85 -11.37
CA GLY A 35 12.20 -32.60 -11.13
C GLY A 35 12.13 -33.98 -11.80
N SER A 36 13.20 -34.50 -12.40
CA SER A 36 13.18 -35.77 -13.13
C SER A 36 12.75 -36.96 -12.26
N THR A 37 12.11 -37.96 -12.88
CA THR A 37 11.76 -39.23 -12.22
C THR A 37 12.97 -39.91 -11.57
N ARG A 38 14.16 -39.75 -12.17
CA ARG A 38 15.42 -40.24 -11.63
C ARG A 38 15.82 -39.56 -10.32
N PHE A 39 15.59 -38.25 -10.18
CA PHE A 39 15.85 -37.54 -8.93
C PHE A 39 14.91 -37.99 -7.81
N GLN A 40 13.62 -38.17 -8.12
CA GLN A 40 12.64 -38.72 -7.15
C GLN A 40 12.98 -40.16 -6.74
N GLN A 41 13.48 -40.97 -7.68
CA GLN A 41 14.00 -42.31 -7.39
C GLN A 41 15.21 -42.25 -6.47
N SER A 42 16.16 -41.34 -6.69
CA SER A 42 17.32 -41.14 -5.79
C SER A 42 16.90 -40.78 -4.37
N LEU A 43 15.92 -39.88 -4.18
CA LEU A 43 15.39 -39.56 -2.85
C LEU A 43 14.73 -40.77 -2.17
N SER A 44 14.07 -41.62 -2.95
CA SER A 44 13.44 -42.84 -2.46
C SER A 44 14.49 -43.88 -2.05
N ILE A 45 15.59 -44.00 -2.80
CA ILE A 45 16.74 -44.83 -2.45
C ILE A 45 17.37 -44.36 -1.13
N ILE A 46 17.57 -43.05 -0.96
CA ILE A 46 18.13 -42.48 0.29
C ILE A 46 17.25 -42.84 1.49
N ASN A 47 15.92 -42.70 1.38
CA ASN A 47 14.99 -43.13 2.43
C ASN A 47 15.07 -44.63 2.71
N ASN A 48 15.16 -45.46 1.67
CA ASN A 48 15.28 -46.91 1.84
C ASN A 48 16.59 -47.29 2.53
N CYS A 49 17.70 -46.64 2.17
CA CYS A 49 18.99 -46.84 2.82
C CYS A 49 18.95 -46.47 4.31
N ALA A 50 18.33 -45.34 4.66
CA ALA A 50 18.19 -44.92 6.06
C ALA A 50 17.33 -45.89 6.90
N ASN A 51 16.29 -46.49 6.30
CA ASN A 51 15.40 -47.44 6.97
C ASN A 51 15.96 -48.89 7.04
N SER A 52 16.89 -49.23 6.16
CA SER A 52 17.48 -50.57 6.07
C SER A 52 18.71 -50.76 6.97
N ASP A 53 19.35 -49.67 7.40
CA ASP A 53 20.56 -49.74 8.21
C ASP A 53 20.25 -50.09 9.68
N LYS A 54 20.54 -51.34 10.06
CA LYS A 54 20.30 -51.90 11.40
C LYS A 54 20.97 -51.11 12.54
N THR A 55 22.04 -50.36 12.27
CA THR A 55 22.80 -49.64 13.30
C THR A 55 22.15 -48.33 13.74
N ILE A 56 21.28 -47.76 12.90
CA ILE A 56 20.69 -46.41 13.08
C ILE A 56 19.16 -46.40 12.92
N LYS A 57 18.55 -47.53 12.53
CA LYS A 57 17.11 -47.68 12.32
C LYS A 57 16.24 -47.28 13.53
N ASN A 58 16.73 -47.47 14.75
CA ASN A 58 16.01 -47.15 15.99
C ASN A 58 16.42 -45.79 16.59
N THR A 59 16.99 -44.89 15.78
CA THR A 59 17.40 -43.53 16.20
C THR A 59 16.53 -42.47 15.52
N ALA A 60 16.78 -41.18 15.78
CA ALA A 60 16.12 -40.08 15.07
C ALA A 60 16.49 -39.99 13.58
N PHE A 61 17.57 -40.65 13.14
CA PHE A 61 18.13 -40.51 11.80
C PHE A 61 17.14 -40.81 10.66
N PRO A 62 16.34 -41.91 10.67
CA PRO A 62 15.39 -42.16 9.58
C PRO A 62 14.28 -41.11 9.51
N SER A 63 13.87 -40.55 10.65
CA SER A 63 12.90 -39.45 10.70
C SER A 63 13.48 -38.18 10.09
N ASP A 64 14.71 -37.81 10.48
CA ASP A 64 15.41 -36.64 9.95
C ASP A 64 15.67 -36.75 8.42
N VAL A 65 15.97 -37.96 7.91
CA VAL A 65 16.10 -38.22 6.46
C VAL A 65 14.76 -38.11 5.74
N LYS A 66 13.67 -38.58 6.37
CA LYS A 66 12.32 -38.43 5.83
C LYS A 66 11.91 -36.96 5.76
N ASP A 67 12.23 -36.16 6.77
CA ASP A 67 11.97 -34.72 6.79
C ASP A 67 12.80 -33.97 5.75
N LEU A 68 14.08 -34.32 5.59
CA LEU A 68 14.93 -33.79 4.53
C LEU A 68 14.31 -34.05 3.14
N THR A 69 13.97 -35.31 2.86
CA THR A 69 13.40 -35.69 1.56
C THR A 69 12.03 -35.05 1.33
N LYS A 70 11.21 -34.87 2.37
CA LYS A 70 9.95 -34.12 2.30
C LYS A 70 10.19 -32.65 1.94
N ARG A 71 11.12 -31.97 2.62
CA ARG A 71 11.48 -30.58 2.32
C ARG A 71 12.01 -30.41 0.90
N ILE A 72 12.89 -31.31 0.44
CA ILE A 72 13.38 -31.31 -0.95
C ILE A 72 12.22 -31.46 -1.94
N ARG A 73 11.27 -32.39 -1.70
CA ARG A 73 10.09 -32.54 -2.56
C ARG A 73 9.21 -31.28 -2.58
N THR A 74 9.04 -30.62 -1.44
CA THR A 74 8.31 -29.35 -1.37
C THR A 74 8.97 -28.27 -2.22
N VAL A 75 10.31 -28.12 -2.16
CA VAL A 75 11.03 -27.18 -3.04
C VAL A 75 10.79 -27.54 -4.49
N LEU A 76 10.97 -28.81 -4.88
CA LEU A 76 10.80 -29.24 -6.28
C LEU A 76 9.39 -28.98 -6.82
N MET A 77 8.36 -29.28 -6.02
CA MET A 77 6.97 -29.02 -6.40
C MET A 77 6.73 -27.51 -6.58
N ALA A 78 7.16 -26.71 -5.62
CA ALA A 78 7.00 -25.26 -5.69
C ALA A 78 7.79 -24.66 -6.87
N THR A 79 8.97 -25.19 -7.21
CA THR A 79 9.71 -24.75 -8.41
C THR A 79 9.01 -25.17 -9.70
N ALA A 80 8.45 -26.37 -9.77
CA ALA A 80 7.68 -26.79 -10.95
C ALA A 80 6.51 -25.82 -11.17
N GLN A 81 5.81 -25.44 -10.10
CA GLN A 81 4.77 -24.41 -10.13
C GLN A 81 5.34 -23.04 -10.54
N MET A 82 6.49 -22.61 -10.00
CA MET A 82 7.12 -21.35 -10.40
C MET A 82 7.41 -21.29 -11.90
N LYS A 83 7.86 -22.40 -12.49
CA LYS A 83 8.12 -22.48 -13.94
C LYS A 83 6.84 -22.39 -14.76
N GLU A 84 5.77 -23.04 -14.30
CA GLU A 84 4.45 -22.95 -14.94
C GLU A 84 3.90 -21.52 -14.92
N HIS A 85 4.21 -20.77 -13.86
CA HIS A 85 3.79 -19.39 -13.65
C HIS A 85 4.86 -18.34 -14.00
N GLU A 86 5.88 -18.68 -14.80
CA GLU A 86 6.98 -17.76 -15.12
C GLU A 86 6.50 -16.46 -15.81
N ARG A 87 5.36 -16.52 -16.51
CA ARG A 87 4.73 -15.37 -17.18
C ARG A 87 3.82 -14.53 -16.28
N ASP A 88 3.48 -15.01 -15.08
CA ASP A 88 2.66 -14.31 -14.09
C ASP A 88 3.59 -13.82 -12.95
N PRO A 89 4.11 -12.58 -13.01
CA PRO A 89 5.11 -12.11 -12.08
C PRO A 89 4.59 -12.03 -10.65
N GLU A 90 3.30 -11.72 -10.45
CA GLU A 90 2.71 -11.69 -9.13
C GLU A 90 2.58 -13.09 -8.51
N MET A 91 2.13 -14.08 -9.29
CA MET A 91 2.04 -15.47 -8.81
C MET A 91 3.43 -16.06 -8.54
N LEU A 92 4.42 -15.78 -9.40
CA LEU A 92 5.80 -16.21 -9.20
C LEU A 92 6.35 -15.71 -7.86
N VAL A 93 6.16 -14.43 -7.55
CA VAL A 93 6.58 -13.82 -6.28
C VAL A 93 5.81 -14.39 -5.09
N ASP A 94 4.52 -14.67 -5.22
CA ASP A 94 3.72 -15.33 -4.17
C ASP A 94 4.22 -16.74 -3.85
N LEU A 95 4.55 -17.54 -4.87
CA LEU A 95 5.14 -18.86 -4.69
C LEU A 95 6.51 -18.78 -4.02
N GLN A 96 7.35 -17.81 -4.41
CA GLN A 96 8.65 -17.60 -3.79
C GLN A 96 8.53 -17.20 -2.33
N TYR A 97 7.60 -16.30 -2.03
CA TYR A 97 7.31 -15.91 -0.66
C TYR A 97 6.78 -17.07 0.18
N SER A 98 5.89 -17.91 -0.37
CA SER A 98 5.38 -19.10 0.32
C SER A 98 6.51 -20.07 0.69
N LEU A 99 7.44 -20.32 -0.24
CA LEU A 99 8.67 -21.07 0.05
C LEU A 99 9.52 -20.38 1.11
N ALA A 100 9.80 -19.08 0.96
CA ALA A 100 10.58 -18.32 1.92
C ALA A 100 9.98 -18.40 3.32
N LYS A 101 8.64 -18.34 3.44
CA LYS A 101 7.91 -18.43 4.70
C LYS A 101 8.01 -19.80 5.33
N SER A 102 8.02 -20.87 4.53
CA SER A 102 8.27 -22.24 5.02
C SER A 102 9.66 -22.43 5.65
N TYR A 103 10.59 -21.51 5.33
CA TYR A 103 11.95 -21.45 5.87
C TYR A 103 12.17 -20.34 6.89
N ALA A 104 11.12 -19.73 7.46
CA ALA A 104 11.25 -18.66 8.46
C ALA A 104 12.10 -19.08 9.69
N SER A 105 12.14 -20.37 10.02
CA SER A 105 13.00 -20.92 11.08
C SER A 105 14.48 -21.05 10.69
N THR A 106 14.86 -20.81 9.43
CA THR A 106 16.20 -21.02 8.88
C THR A 106 16.70 -19.75 8.17
N PRO A 107 17.48 -18.90 8.86
CA PRO A 107 17.82 -17.56 8.38
C PRO A 107 18.48 -17.49 7.00
N GLU A 108 19.40 -18.41 6.72
CA GLU A 108 20.15 -18.43 5.45
C GLU A 108 19.24 -18.73 4.23
N LEU A 109 18.30 -19.66 4.39
CA LEU A 109 17.30 -19.96 3.37
C LEU A 109 16.31 -18.81 3.20
N ARG A 110 15.83 -18.24 4.32
CA ARG A 110 14.95 -17.06 4.30
C ARG A 110 15.62 -15.89 3.55
N LYS A 111 16.89 -15.60 3.85
CA LYS A 111 17.70 -14.59 3.14
C LYS A 111 17.79 -14.89 1.64
N THR A 112 18.15 -16.12 1.27
CA THR A 112 18.34 -16.52 -0.14
C THR A 112 17.08 -16.24 -0.98
N TRP A 113 15.90 -16.54 -0.44
CA TRP A 113 14.64 -16.27 -1.13
C TRP A 113 14.27 -14.79 -1.18
N LEU A 114 14.48 -14.03 -0.09
CA LEU A 114 14.26 -12.59 -0.08
C LEU A 114 15.19 -11.87 -1.08
N ASP A 115 16.46 -12.27 -1.17
CA ASP A 115 17.40 -11.74 -2.16
C ASP A 115 16.95 -12.06 -3.60
N SER A 116 16.40 -13.26 -3.82
CA SER A 116 15.84 -13.66 -5.12
C SER A 116 14.63 -12.80 -5.51
N MET A 117 13.71 -12.59 -4.56
CA MET A 117 12.56 -11.70 -4.74
C MET A 117 13.00 -10.27 -5.04
N ALA A 118 14.01 -9.76 -4.32
CA ALA A 118 14.57 -8.43 -4.56
C ALA A 118 15.10 -8.27 -5.99
N ARG A 119 15.83 -9.26 -6.51
CA ARG A 119 16.33 -9.25 -7.91
C ARG A 119 15.20 -9.20 -8.93
N ILE A 120 14.11 -9.94 -8.70
CA ILE A 120 12.93 -9.92 -9.57
C ILE A 120 12.25 -8.55 -9.54
N HIS A 121 12.08 -7.98 -8.35
CA HIS A 121 11.49 -6.64 -8.19
C HIS A 121 12.32 -5.56 -8.87
N VAL A 122 13.66 -5.61 -8.75
CA VAL A 122 14.55 -4.69 -9.49
C VAL A 122 14.39 -4.86 -11.00
N LYS A 123 14.32 -6.10 -11.50
CA LYS A 123 14.10 -6.37 -12.94
C LYS A 123 12.76 -5.82 -13.44
N ASN A 124 11.72 -5.87 -12.59
CA ASN A 124 10.38 -5.39 -12.92
C ASN A 124 10.19 -3.88 -12.68
N GLY A 125 11.15 -3.20 -12.06
CA GLY A 125 11.04 -1.79 -11.68
C GLY A 125 10.22 -1.55 -10.40
N ASP A 126 9.91 -2.58 -9.63
CA ASP A 126 9.16 -2.54 -8.37
C ASP A 126 10.11 -2.22 -7.19
N LEU A 127 10.73 -1.04 -7.24
CA LEU A 127 11.86 -0.68 -6.37
C LEU A 127 11.48 -0.58 -4.87
N SER A 128 10.24 -0.21 -4.56
CA SER A 128 9.75 -0.22 -3.17
C SER A 128 9.72 -1.63 -2.58
N GLU A 129 9.29 -2.60 -3.36
CA GLU A 129 9.19 -4.01 -2.96
C GLU A 129 10.60 -4.62 -2.81
N ALA A 130 11.54 -4.26 -3.70
CA ALA A 130 12.95 -4.61 -3.56
C ALA A 130 13.57 -4.04 -2.28
N ALA A 131 13.33 -2.75 -1.99
CA ALA A 131 13.82 -2.11 -0.77
C ALA A 131 13.27 -2.79 0.50
N MET A 132 12.00 -3.21 0.49
CA MET A 132 11.45 -3.98 1.61
C MET A 132 12.09 -5.36 1.75
N CYS A 133 12.47 -6.03 0.65
CA CYS A 133 13.22 -7.29 0.73
C CYS A 133 14.57 -7.08 1.45
N TYR A 134 15.32 -6.03 1.11
CA TYR A 134 16.57 -5.70 1.80
C TYR A 134 16.35 -5.40 3.28
N VAL A 135 15.34 -4.60 3.62
CA VAL A 135 14.98 -4.29 5.02
C VAL A 135 14.65 -5.56 5.81
N HIS A 136 13.90 -6.49 5.22
CA HIS A 136 13.59 -7.77 5.85
C HIS A 136 14.85 -8.63 6.07
N VAL A 137 15.77 -8.68 5.09
CA VAL A 137 17.05 -9.39 5.22
C VAL A 137 17.93 -8.77 6.31
N ALA A 138 18.06 -7.44 6.33
CA ALA A 138 18.84 -6.72 7.33
C ALA A 138 18.29 -6.94 8.74
N ALA A 139 16.96 -6.92 8.90
CA ALA A 139 16.32 -7.19 10.19
C ALA A 139 16.50 -8.63 10.67
N LEU A 140 16.41 -9.60 9.75
CA LEU A 140 16.68 -11.01 10.06
C LEU A 140 18.12 -11.21 10.54
N VAL A 141 19.10 -10.60 9.86
CA VAL A 141 20.52 -10.66 10.27
C VAL A 141 20.76 -9.91 11.58
N ALA A 142 20.13 -8.75 11.77
CA ALA A 142 20.21 -8.01 13.03
C ALA A 142 19.65 -8.81 14.21
N GLU A 143 18.51 -9.49 14.03
CA GLU A 143 17.92 -10.36 15.05
C GLU A 143 18.82 -11.55 15.38
N TYR A 144 19.45 -12.15 14.36
CA TYR A 144 20.44 -13.21 14.56
C TYR A 144 21.63 -12.73 15.40
N LEU A 145 22.22 -11.59 15.04
CA LEU A 145 23.36 -11.01 15.77
C LEU A 145 22.96 -10.57 17.19
N ARG A 146 21.70 -10.13 17.38
CA ARG A 146 21.14 -9.83 18.71
C ARG A 146 21.13 -11.04 19.62
N ARG A 147 20.66 -12.18 19.12
CA ARG A 147 20.63 -13.44 19.89
C ARG A 147 22.02 -14.00 20.17
N LYS A 148 22.99 -13.73 19.28
CA LYS A 148 24.42 -14.04 19.52
C LYS A 148 25.11 -13.06 20.48
N GLY A 149 24.48 -11.94 20.84
CA GLY A 149 25.04 -10.90 21.70
C GLY A 149 26.05 -9.98 21.02
N THR A 150 26.19 -10.04 19.68
CA THR A 150 27.14 -9.21 18.92
C THR A 150 26.54 -7.88 18.48
N PHE A 151 25.22 -7.78 18.38
CA PHE A 151 24.51 -6.55 18.06
C PHE A 151 23.41 -6.26 19.09
N LYS A 152 23.15 -4.99 19.41
CA LYS A 152 22.22 -4.64 20.51
C LYS A 152 20.75 -4.65 20.08
N GLN A 153 20.48 -4.35 18.82
CA GLN A 153 19.14 -4.16 18.28
C GLN A 153 18.74 -5.37 17.42
N GLY A 154 17.44 -5.62 17.24
CA GLY A 154 16.95 -6.73 16.41
C GLY A 154 15.81 -6.29 15.49
N CYS A 155 14.87 -7.17 15.18
CA CYS A 155 13.74 -6.85 14.28
C CYS A 155 12.98 -5.57 14.70
N SER A 156 12.81 -5.32 16.00
CA SER A 156 12.06 -4.18 16.52
C SER A 156 12.60 -2.81 16.06
N ALA A 157 13.90 -2.71 15.75
CA ALA A 157 14.51 -1.48 15.28
C ALA A 157 14.05 -1.07 13.87
N PHE A 158 13.67 -2.05 13.06
CA PHE A 158 13.18 -1.83 11.69
C PHE A 158 11.66 -1.63 11.64
N ARG A 159 10.96 -1.79 12.77
CA ARG A 159 9.49 -1.69 12.84
C ARG A 159 8.97 -0.31 12.45
N VAL A 160 9.78 0.73 12.66
CA VAL A 160 9.47 2.10 12.23
C VAL A 160 9.47 2.24 10.71
N VAL A 161 10.32 1.47 10.02
CA VAL A 161 10.38 1.40 8.55
C VAL A 161 9.22 0.56 8.03
N THR A 162 8.96 -0.59 8.62
CA THR A 162 7.76 -1.38 8.29
C THR A 162 7.30 -2.27 9.44
N PRO A 163 6.00 -2.28 9.78
CA PRO A 163 5.46 -3.19 10.79
C PRO A 163 5.47 -4.66 10.32
N ASN A 164 5.65 -4.92 9.02
CA ASN A 164 5.69 -6.28 8.48
C ASN A 164 6.93 -7.07 8.94
N ILE A 165 7.89 -6.41 9.58
CA ILE A 165 9.11 -7.05 10.10
C ILE A 165 8.86 -8.04 11.23
N ASP A 166 7.69 -7.96 11.86
CA ASP A 166 7.26 -8.90 12.88
C ASP A 166 7.26 -10.36 12.36
N GLU A 167 7.18 -10.58 11.04
CA GLU A 167 7.31 -11.90 10.42
C GLU A 167 8.71 -12.53 10.59
N GLU A 168 9.78 -11.73 10.64
CA GLU A 168 11.15 -12.25 10.76
C GLU A 168 11.52 -12.63 12.20
N ALA A 169 10.71 -12.19 13.18
CA ALA A 169 10.90 -12.56 14.58
C ALA A 169 10.63 -14.04 14.86
N ALA A 170 9.94 -14.75 13.95
CA ALA A 170 9.62 -16.18 14.04
C ALA A 170 10.84 -17.11 13.89
N MET A 171 12.04 -16.55 13.68
CA MET A 171 13.30 -17.29 13.69
C MET A 171 13.46 -18.12 14.97
N MET A 172 13.81 -19.40 14.86
CA MET A 172 14.09 -20.30 15.97
C MET A 172 15.60 -20.36 16.25
N GLU A 173 16.02 -20.50 17.51
CA GLU A 173 17.45 -20.54 17.93
C GLU A 173 18.19 -21.84 17.54
N ASP A 174 17.62 -22.65 16.65
CA ASP A 174 17.96 -24.07 16.53
C ASP A 174 19.43 -24.33 16.12
N VAL A 175 19.89 -25.55 16.45
CA VAL A 175 21.29 -26.04 16.52
C VAL A 175 22.13 -25.85 15.22
N GLY A 176 21.52 -25.41 14.11
CA GLY A 176 22.18 -25.04 12.85
C GLY A 176 22.75 -23.61 12.80
N MET A 177 22.49 -22.76 13.80
CA MET A 177 23.04 -21.39 13.89
C MET A 177 24.55 -21.29 14.13
N GLN A 178 25.31 -22.39 14.13
CA GLN A 178 26.77 -22.33 14.34
C GLN A 178 27.54 -22.11 13.02
N ASP A 179 26.96 -22.45 11.87
CA ASP A 179 27.62 -22.39 10.55
C ASP A 179 27.17 -21.18 9.69
N VAL A 180 26.35 -20.27 10.22
CA VAL A 180 25.86 -19.09 9.48
C VAL A 180 26.88 -17.96 9.55
N HIS A 181 27.38 -17.53 8.38
CA HIS A 181 28.42 -16.51 8.21
C HIS A 181 27.89 -15.07 8.37
N PHE A 182 27.00 -14.84 9.33
CA PHE A 182 26.51 -13.50 9.65
C PHE A 182 27.41 -12.89 10.72
N ASN A 183 27.98 -11.73 10.40
CA ASN A 183 28.81 -10.94 11.29
C ASN A 183 28.42 -9.45 11.15
N GLU A 184 29.07 -8.59 11.95
CA GLU A 184 28.79 -7.15 11.94
C GLU A 184 29.05 -6.53 10.57
N ASP A 185 30.08 -6.97 9.83
CA ASP A 185 30.41 -6.43 8.50
C ASP A 185 29.31 -6.73 7.47
N VAL A 186 28.77 -7.96 7.47
CA VAL A 186 27.64 -8.34 6.61
C VAL A 186 26.40 -7.50 6.94
N LEU A 187 26.12 -7.25 8.22
CA LEU A 187 25.00 -6.37 8.60
C LEU A 187 25.21 -4.94 8.10
N MET A 188 26.44 -4.42 8.21
CA MET A 188 26.77 -3.08 7.73
C MET A 188 26.56 -2.95 6.21
N GLU A 189 27.01 -3.95 5.43
CA GLU A 189 26.77 -3.99 3.98
C GLU A 189 25.26 -4.02 3.66
N LEU A 190 24.49 -4.84 4.35
CA LEU A 190 23.03 -4.93 4.17
C LEU A 190 22.32 -3.61 4.51
N LEU A 191 22.77 -2.89 5.54
CA LEU A 191 22.21 -1.59 5.91
C LEU A 191 22.51 -0.51 4.84
N GLU A 192 23.70 -0.53 4.24
CA GLU A 192 24.02 0.34 3.11
C GLU A 192 23.16 0.00 1.87
N GLU A 193 22.96 -1.30 1.58
CA GLU A 193 22.04 -1.75 0.52
C GLU A 193 20.59 -1.31 0.78
N CYS A 194 20.14 -1.35 2.04
CA CYS A 194 18.82 -0.82 2.41
C CYS A 194 18.71 0.68 2.11
N ALA A 195 19.72 1.46 2.46
CA ALA A 195 19.73 2.91 2.23
C ALA A 195 19.68 3.24 0.72
N ASP A 196 20.49 2.57 -0.09
CA ASP A 196 20.48 2.72 -1.55
C ASP A 196 19.16 2.24 -2.18
N GLY A 197 18.61 1.11 -1.69
CA GLY A 197 17.30 0.61 -2.11
C GLY A 197 16.18 1.59 -1.81
N LEU A 198 16.15 2.19 -0.61
CA LEU A 198 15.17 3.20 -0.21
C LEU A 198 15.31 4.50 -1.01
N TRP A 199 16.55 4.90 -1.33
CA TRP A 199 16.82 6.03 -2.22
C TRP A 199 16.22 5.79 -3.61
N LYS A 200 16.52 4.63 -4.21
CA LYS A 200 15.99 4.22 -5.53
C LYS A 200 14.46 4.08 -5.53
N ALA A 201 13.88 3.69 -4.40
CA ALA A 201 12.43 3.61 -4.21
C ALA A 201 11.74 4.95 -3.94
N GLU A 202 12.50 6.07 -3.92
CA GLU A 202 12.02 7.42 -3.62
C GLU A 202 11.40 7.58 -2.22
N ARG A 203 11.82 6.73 -1.27
CA ARG A 203 11.39 6.74 0.14
C ARG A 203 12.47 7.35 1.03
N TYR A 204 12.84 8.57 0.68
CA TYR A 204 13.96 9.31 1.26
C TYR A 204 13.87 9.47 2.79
N GLU A 205 12.65 9.64 3.32
CA GLU A 205 12.37 9.83 4.74
C GLU A 205 12.86 8.68 5.62
N LEU A 206 12.87 7.45 5.08
CA LEU A 206 13.21 6.24 5.83
C LEU A 206 14.71 5.95 5.90
N ILE A 207 15.52 6.61 5.06
CA ILE A 207 16.98 6.40 5.02
C ILE A 207 17.62 6.73 6.36
N SER A 208 17.09 7.76 7.05
CA SER A 208 17.51 8.16 8.40
C SER A 208 17.36 7.04 9.41
N ASP A 209 16.26 6.28 9.37
CA ASP A 209 16.02 5.20 10.32
C ASP A 209 16.96 4.01 10.13
N ILE A 210 17.37 3.75 8.89
CA ILE A 210 18.42 2.76 8.59
C ILE A 210 19.79 3.23 9.07
N TYR A 211 20.18 4.48 8.75
CA TYR A 211 21.51 4.97 9.11
C TYR A 211 21.72 5.17 10.61
N LYS A 212 20.66 5.42 11.40
CA LYS A 212 20.75 5.41 12.88
C LYS A 212 21.28 4.09 13.44
N LEU A 213 21.16 2.98 12.71
CA LEU A 213 21.67 1.67 13.12
C LEU A 213 23.17 1.50 12.84
N ILE A 214 23.69 2.14 11.80
CA ILE A 214 25.09 1.97 11.35
C ILE A 214 26.03 3.05 11.90
N ILE A 215 25.54 4.27 12.15
CA ILE A 215 26.35 5.41 12.65
C ILE A 215 27.19 5.03 13.87
N PRO A 216 26.62 4.43 14.96
CA PRO A 216 27.41 4.10 16.14
C PRO A 216 28.54 3.09 15.87
N ILE A 217 28.38 2.24 14.84
CA ILE A 217 29.39 1.27 14.44
C ILE A 217 30.56 1.98 13.75
N TYR A 218 30.27 2.88 12.81
CA TYR A 218 31.29 3.68 12.14
C TYR A 218 32.05 4.61 13.11
N GLU A 219 31.35 5.23 14.06
CA GLU A 219 31.98 6.03 15.11
C GLU A 219 32.94 5.21 15.98
N LYS A 220 32.52 4.02 16.42
CA LYS A 220 33.36 3.09 17.19
C LYS A 220 34.60 2.66 16.41
N ARG A 221 34.46 2.43 15.10
CA ARG A 221 35.54 2.05 14.18
C ARG A 221 36.39 3.23 13.71
N ARG A 222 35.98 4.47 13.98
CA ARG A 222 36.60 5.71 13.49
C ARG A 222 36.65 5.77 11.95
N ASP A 223 35.63 5.25 11.29
CA ASP A 223 35.48 5.28 9.83
C ASP A 223 34.86 6.61 9.39
N PHE A 224 35.68 7.67 9.42
CA PHE A 224 35.24 9.04 9.12
C PHE A 224 34.83 9.23 7.66
N GLU A 225 35.39 8.45 6.73
CA GLU A 225 35.05 8.53 5.31
C GLU A 225 33.62 8.02 5.07
N LYS A 226 33.26 6.87 5.68
CA LYS A 226 31.89 6.37 5.59
C LYS A 226 30.89 7.25 6.34
N LEU A 227 31.26 7.82 7.48
CA LEU A 227 30.45 8.83 8.16
C LEU A 227 30.18 10.05 7.26
N ALA A 228 31.21 10.59 6.60
CA ALA A 228 31.03 11.73 5.69
C ALA A 228 30.08 11.40 4.53
N ARG A 229 30.23 10.21 3.93
CA ARG A 229 29.35 9.74 2.84
C ARG A 229 27.90 9.58 3.27
N LEU A 230 27.64 8.93 4.41
CA LEU A 230 26.26 8.71 4.84
C LEU A 230 25.55 10.02 5.20
N TYR A 231 26.26 10.99 5.81
CA TYR A 231 25.70 12.31 6.10
C TYR A 231 25.44 13.12 4.82
N ASP A 232 26.27 12.99 3.78
CA ASP A 232 25.97 13.55 2.46
C ASP A 232 24.69 12.93 1.87
N THR A 233 24.52 11.61 1.95
CA THR A 233 23.30 10.93 1.52
C THR A 233 22.07 11.44 2.28
N LEU A 234 22.16 11.61 3.61
CA LEU A 234 21.06 12.17 4.42
C LEU A 234 20.73 13.61 4.03
N HIS A 235 21.75 14.45 3.82
CA HIS A 235 21.55 15.82 3.36
C HIS A 235 20.79 15.84 2.02
N ARG A 236 21.21 15.02 1.05
CA ARG A 236 20.55 14.89 -0.25
C ARG A 236 19.13 14.34 -0.11
N ALA A 237 18.91 13.38 0.79
CA ALA A 237 17.61 12.76 1.01
C ALA A 237 16.59 13.80 1.49
N TYR A 238 16.91 14.57 2.54
CA TYR A 238 16.01 15.63 3.02
C TYR A 238 15.87 16.79 2.04
N SER A 239 16.92 17.11 1.28
CA SER A 239 16.80 18.07 0.16
C SER A 239 15.77 17.60 -0.86
N LYS A 240 15.82 16.31 -1.25
CA LYS A 240 14.82 15.70 -2.13
C LYS A 240 13.42 15.67 -1.53
N VAL A 241 13.28 15.39 -0.23
CA VAL A 241 11.97 15.47 0.47
C VAL A 241 11.35 16.87 0.28
N THR A 242 12.12 17.93 0.54
CA THR A 242 11.59 19.31 0.39
C THR A 242 11.20 19.64 -1.05
N GLU A 243 12.01 19.20 -2.03
CA GLU A 243 11.75 19.38 -3.46
C GLU A 243 10.45 18.67 -3.90
N VAL A 244 10.27 17.40 -3.52
CA VAL A 244 9.10 16.63 -3.93
C VAL A 244 7.83 17.03 -3.19
N MET A 245 7.95 17.55 -1.96
CA MET A 245 6.82 18.13 -1.23
C MET A 245 6.31 19.42 -1.90
N HIS A 246 7.21 20.27 -2.40
CA HIS A 246 6.81 21.47 -3.13
C HIS A 246 6.23 21.15 -4.51
N THR A 247 6.88 20.25 -5.26
CA THR A 247 6.48 19.98 -6.64
C THR A 247 5.28 19.04 -6.75
N GLY A 248 4.99 18.23 -5.73
CA GLY A 248 3.94 17.21 -5.76
C GLY A 248 4.17 16.10 -6.79
N LYS A 249 5.39 16.00 -7.36
CA LYS A 249 5.69 15.10 -8.50
C LYS A 249 6.03 13.67 -8.09
N ARG A 250 6.19 13.38 -6.79
CA ARG A 250 6.50 12.04 -6.30
C ARG A 250 5.25 11.17 -6.28
N LEU A 251 5.24 10.12 -7.11
CA LEU A 251 4.13 9.18 -7.26
C LEU A 251 4.55 7.79 -6.80
N LEU A 252 4.21 7.43 -5.55
CA LEU A 252 4.63 6.18 -4.92
C LEU A 252 3.79 4.95 -5.34
N GLY A 253 2.74 5.15 -6.14
CA GLY A 253 1.93 4.10 -6.76
C GLY A 253 0.42 4.33 -6.64
N THR A 254 -0.33 3.63 -7.48
CA THR A 254 -1.80 3.53 -7.45
C THR A 254 -2.23 2.15 -6.94
N TYR A 255 -3.44 2.05 -6.40
CA TYR A 255 -3.91 0.80 -5.78
C TYR A 255 -5.20 0.29 -6.42
N PHE A 256 -5.30 -1.02 -6.58
CA PHE A 256 -6.45 -1.68 -7.18
C PHE A 256 -6.85 -2.90 -6.36
N ARG A 257 -8.15 -3.05 -6.07
CA ARG A 257 -8.71 -4.33 -5.68
C ARG A 257 -8.85 -5.20 -6.92
N VAL A 258 -8.25 -6.39 -6.90
CA VAL A 258 -8.40 -7.42 -7.94
C VAL A 258 -8.98 -8.67 -7.30
N ALA A 259 -10.06 -9.19 -7.86
CA ALA A 259 -10.71 -10.42 -7.43
C ALA A 259 -10.87 -11.40 -8.59
N PHE A 260 -10.63 -12.68 -8.32
CA PHE A 260 -10.67 -13.75 -9.31
C PHE A 260 -11.88 -14.66 -9.07
N PHE A 261 -12.59 -15.04 -10.13
CA PHE A 261 -13.71 -15.99 -10.06
C PHE A 261 -13.68 -16.98 -11.22
N GLY A 262 -13.97 -18.25 -10.96
CA GLY A 262 -13.92 -19.34 -11.92
C GLY A 262 -13.05 -20.49 -11.41
N GLN A 263 -13.61 -21.35 -10.55
CA GLN A 263 -12.94 -22.51 -9.94
C GLN A 263 -12.18 -23.40 -10.94
N GLY A 264 -12.72 -23.60 -12.15
CA GLY A 264 -12.09 -24.43 -13.18
C GLY A 264 -10.83 -23.84 -13.83
N PHE A 265 -10.55 -22.56 -13.61
CA PHE A 265 -9.40 -21.85 -14.19
C PHE A 265 -8.43 -21.37 -13.11
N PHE A 266 -8.97 -20.78 -12.05
CA PHE A 266 -8.19 -20.15 -10.98
C PHE A 266 -7.89 -21.08 -9.80
N GLU A 267 -8.55 -22.24 -9.72
CA GLU A 267 -8.33 -23.25 -8.67
C GLU A 267 -8.36 -22.64 -7.26
N ASP A 268 -7.22 -22.60 -6.57
CA ASP A 268 -7.09 -22.04 -5.24
C ASP A 268 -7.30 -20.51 -5.21
N GLU A 269 -7.18 -19.82 -6.33
CA GLU A 269 -7.37 -18.36 -6.43
C GLU A 269 -8.84 -17.95 -6.60
N ASP A 270 -9.76 -18.91 -6.81
CA ASP A 270 -11.19 -18.63 -6.93
C ASP A 270 -11.76 -17.97 -5.66
N GLY A 271 -12.44 -16.84 -5.84
CA GLY A 271 -13.03 -16.05 -4.76
C GLY A 271 -12.04 -15.26 -3.91
N LYS A 272 -10.73 -15.30 -4.20
CA LYS A 272 -9.74 -14.51 -3.46
C LYS A 272 -9.71 -13.06 -3.95
N GLU A 273 -9.57 -12.14 -3.00
CA GLU A 273 -9.41 -10.71 -3.23
C GLU A 273 -8.02 -10.24 -2.80
N TYR A 274 -7.40 -9.42 -3.64
CA TYR A 274 -6.09 -8.83 -3.40
C TYR A 274 -6.12 -7.33 -3.62
N ILE A 275 -5.30 -6.59 -2.87
CA ILE A 275 -4.90 -5.24 -3.26
C ILE A 275 -3.60 -5.34 -4.04
N TYR A 276 -3.59 -4.79 -5.25
CA TYR A 276 -2.43 -4.61 -6.12
C TYR A 276 -1.93 -3.18 -5.98
N LYS A 277 -0.63 -3.01 -5.83
CA LYS A 277 0.05 -1.71 -5.93
C LYS A 277 0.69 -1.59 -7.31
N GLU A 278 0.29 -0.65 -8.12
CA GLU A 278 0.88 -0.39 -9.45
C GLU A 278 1.82 0.82 -9.43
N PRO A 279 2.80 0.89 -10.34
CA PRO A 279 3.80 1.96 -10.35
C PRO A 279 3.20 3.31 -10.73
N LYS A 280 3.69 4.38 -10.10
CA LYS A 280 3.40 5.77 -10.46
C LYS A 280 1.89 6.06 -10.57
N PHE A 281 1.40 6.33 -11.78
CA PHE A 281 0.03 6.66 -12.10
C PHE A 281 -0.53 5.68 -13.14
N THR A 282 -0.50 4.39 -12.82
CA THR A 282 -1.16 3.38 -13.66
C THR A 282 -2.68 3.56 -13.58
N PRO A 283 -3.38 3.77 -14.71
CA PRO A 283 -4.83 3.90 -14.75
C PRO A 283 -5.53 2.53 -14.73
N LEU A 284 -6.83 2.54 -14.40
CA LEU A 284 -7.66 1.31 -14.34
C LEU A 284 -7.62 0.50 -15.65
N SER A 285 -7.62 1.19 -16.79
CA SER A 285 -7.57 0.56 -18.12
C SER A 285 -6.30 -0.24 -18.35
N GLU A 286 -5.14 0.28 -17.93
CA GLU A 286 -3.84 -0.34 -18.14
C GLU A 286 -3.71 -1.65 -17.36
N ILE A 287 -4.00 -1.63 -16.05
CA ILE A 287 -3.99 -2.86 -15.24
C ILE A 287 -5.05 -3.86 -15.73
N SER A 288 -6.25 -3.39 -16.08
CA SER A 288 -7.31 -4.26 -16.59
C SER A 288 -6.90 -4.97 -17.88
N GLN A 289 -6.26 -4.25 -18.81
CA GLN A 289 -5.74 -4.81 -20.06
C GLN A 289 -4.56 -5.74 -19.83
N ARG A 290 -3.65 -5.39 -18.91
CA ARG A 290 -2.51 -6.23 -18.52
C ARG A 290 -2.98 -7.59 -17.99
N LEU A 291 -3.91 -7.59 -17.04
CA LEU A 291 -4.47 -8.81 -16.46
C LEU A 291 -5.30 -9.59 -17.48
N LEU A 292 -6.15 -8.90 -18.27
CA LEU A 292 -6.90 -9.55 -19.35
C LEU A 292 -5.97 -10.27 -20.33
N LYS A 293 -4.90 -9.60 -20.79
CA LYS A 293 -3.91 -10.19 -21.70
C LYS A 293 -3.21 -11.40 -21.07
N LEU A 294 -2.72 -11.24 -19.84
CA LEU A 294 -2.02 -12.30 -19.11
C LEU A 294 -2.87 -13.58 -19.01
N TYR A 295 -4.12 -13.45 -18.55
CA TYR A 295 -4.98 -14.63 -18.37
C TYR A 295 -5.60 -15.11 -19.67
N SER A 296 -5.76 -14.26 -20.69
CA SER A 296 -6.17 -14.70 -22.04
C SER A 296 -5.09 -15.56 -22.69
N GLU A 297 -3.81 -15.20 -22.52
CA GLU A 297 -2.68 -16.03 -22.99
C GLU A 297 -2.61 -17.37 -22.25
N LYS A 298 -3.08 -17.43 -21.00
CA LYS A 298 -3.09 -18.66 -20.18
C LYS A 298 -4.29 -19.57 -20.46
N PHE A 299 -5.49 -19.01 -20.59
CA PHE A 299 -6.75 -19.75 -20.60
C PHE A 299 -7.50 -19.71 -21.94
N GLY A 300 -7.05 -18.91 -22.91
CA GLY A 300 -7.78 -18.62 -24.15
C GLY A 300 -8.59 -17.32 -24.03
N GLN A 301 -8.54 -16.49 -25.07
CA GLN A 301 -9.14 -15.14 -25.07
C GLN A 301 -10.67 -15.18 -24.92
N GLU A 302 -11.30 -16.21 -25.46
CA GLU A 302 -12.74 -16.45 -25.38
C GLU A 302 -13.21 -16.88 -23.99
N ASN A 303 -12.29 -17.34 -23.13
CA ASN A 303 -12.61 -17.89 -21.81
C ASN A 303 -12.47 -16.85 -20.68
N VAL A 304 -11.92 -15.66 -20.94
CA VAL A 304 -11.65 -14.63 -19.90
C VAL A 304 -12.58 -13.43 -20.04
N LYS A 305 -13.18 -12.99 -18.94
CA LYS A 305 -14.09 -11.84 -18.89
C LYS A 305 -13.74 -10.86 -17.76
N MET A 306 -13.72 -9.58 -18.09
CA MET A 306 -13.54 -8.52 -17.09
C MET A 306 -14.90 -8.11 -16.50
N ILE A 307 -14.98 -8.05 -15.17
CA ILE A 307 -16.14 -7.51 -14.47
C ILE A 307 -15.88 -6.02 -14.21
N GLN A 308 -16.62 -5.17 -14.91
CA GLN A 308 -16.54 -3.72 -14.77
C GLN A 308 -17.32 -3.19 -13.56
N ASP A 309 -18.30 -3.96 -13.09
CA ASP A 309 -19.01 -3.62 -11.87
C ASP A 309 -18.08 -3.75 -10.67
N SER A 310 -18.06 -2.77 -9.78
CA SER A 310 -17.31 -2.84 -8.53
C SER A 310 -18.09 -3.52 -7.39
N GLY A 311 -19.37 -3.81 -7.63
CA GLY A 311 -20.31 -4.43 -6.70
C GLY A 311 -19.84 -5.77 -6.16
N ARG A 312 -20.45 -6.20 -5.05
CA ARG A 312 -20.23 -7.55 -4.53
C ARG A 312 -20.83 -8.54 -5.52
N ILE A 313 -20.00 -9.47 -5.98
CA ILE A 313 -20.41 -10.52 -6.91
C ILE A 313 -20.91 -11.71 -6.11
N ASN A 314 -22.06 -12.24 -6.49
CA ASN A 314 -22.53 -13.53 -6.03
C ASN A 314 -22.04 -14.60 -7.03
N PRO A 315 -21.19 -15.55 -6.63
CA PRO A 315 -20.63 -16.54 -7.55
C PRO A 315 -21.68 -17.37 -8.30
N LYS A 316 -22.89 -17.49 -7.75
CA LYS A 316 -24.01 -18.20 -8.38
C LYS A 316 -24.53 -17.52 -9.65
N ASP A 317 -24.27 -16.23 -9.81
CA ASP A 317 -24.73 -15.43 -10.96
C ASP A 317 -23.70 -15.43 -12.11
N LEU A 318 -22.55 -16.08 -11.91
CA LEU A 318 -21.49 -16.22 -12.90
C LEU A 318 -21.61 -17.53 -13.68
N ASP A 319 -21.28 -17.50 -14.97
CA ASP A 319 -21.23 -18.71 -15.79
C ASP A 319 -19.89 -19.43 -15.57
N SER A 320 -19.96 -20.65 -15.03
CA SER A 320 -18.82 -21.53 -14.74
C SER A 320 -17.88 -21.80 -15.93
N LYS A 321 -18.30 -21.51 -17.18
CA LYS A 321 -17.47 -21.64 -18.38
C LYS A 321 -16.40 -20.57 -18.54
N TYR A 322 -16.49 -19.47 -17.79
CA TYR A 322 -15.56 -18.34 -17.94
C TYR A 322 -14.73 -18.10 -16.67
N ALA A 323 -13.52 -17.62 -16.89
CA ALA A 323 -12.66 -17.00 -15.88
C ALA A 323 -12.99 -15.50 -15.80
N TYR A 324 -13.44 -15.05 -14.64
CA TYR A 324 -13.76 -13.64 -14.41
C TYR A 324 -12.71 -12.95 -13.55
N ILE A 325 -12.39 -11.71 -13.92
CA ILE A 325 -11.48 -10.84 -13.17
C ILE A 325 -12.19 -9.52 -12.91
N GLN A 326 -12.34 -9.16 -11.64
CA GLN A 326 -12.90 -7.87 -11.23
C GLN A 326 -11.76 -6.94 -10.82
N VAL A 327 -11.71 -5.74 -11.39
CA VAL A 327 -10.69 -4.74 -11.06
C VAL A 327 -11.37 -3.44 -10.66
N THR A 328 -11.01 -2.92 -9.49
CA THR A 328 -11.58 -1.70 -8.94
C THR A 328 -10.48 -0.82 -8.37
N HIS A 329 -10.43 0.44 -8.81
CA HIS A 329 -9.52 1.42 -8.23
C HIS A 329 -9.87 1.67 -6.76
N VAL A 330 -8.86 1.69 -5.89
CA VAL A 330 -9.00 1.98 -4.46
C VAL A 330 -7.98 3.04 -4.06
N THR A 331 -8.30 3.83 -3.04
CA THR A 331 -7.34 4.78 -2.45
C THR A 331 -7.00 4.37 -1.02
N PRO A 332 -5.81 4.73 -0.50
CA PRO A 332 -5.50 4.54 0.91
C PRO A 332 -6.58 5.17 1.80
N TYR A 333 -6.98 4.47 2.86
CA TYR A 333 -7.96 4.92 3.83
C TYR A 333 -7.32 5.09 5.19
N LEU A 334 -7.47 6.28 5.76
CA LEU A 334 -7.00 6.64 7.10
C LEU A 334 -8.18 7.13 7.91
N GLU A 335 -8.26 6.72 9.17
CA GLU A 335 -9.23 7.26 10.11
C GLU A 335 -8.85 8.69 10.55
N GLU A 336 -9.81 9.43 11.09
CA GLU A 336 -9.60 10.80 11.58
C GLU A 336 -8.45 10.89 12.58
N LYS A 337 -8.31 9.91 13.49
CA LYS A 337 -7.20 9.85 14.45
C LYS A 337 -5.85 9.69 13.75
N GLU A 338 -5.78 8.87 12.71
CA GLU A 338 -4.54 8.66 11.94
C GLU A 338 -4.18 9.89 11.10
N LEU A 339 -5.18 10.64 10.63
CA LEU A 339 -4.97 11.88 9.87
C LEU A 339 -4.35 13.01 10.73
N VAL A 340 -4.51 12.96 12.05
CA VAL A 340 -3.84 13.88 12.98
C VAL A 340 -2.34 13.59 13.05
N ASP A 341 -1.96 12.31 13.06
CA ASP A 341 -0.56 11.87 13.17
C ASP A 341 0.15 11.89 11.81
N ARG A 342 -0.54 11.51 10.73
CA ARG A 342 -0.01 11.42 9.35
C ARG A 342 -0.32 12.71 8.59
N LYS A 343 0.60 13.66 8.68
CA LYS A 343 0.42 15.03 8.15
C LYS A 343 0.85 15.13 6.70
N THR A 344 1.94 14.45 6.33
CA THR A 344 2.54 14.52 5.00
C THR A 344 1.96 13.50 4.03
N ASP A 345 2.09 13.75 2.72
CA ASP A 345 1.67 12.80 1.68
C ASP A 345 2.47 11.49 1.74
N PHE A 346 3.72 11.55 2.20
CA PHE A 346 4.54 10.36 2.44
C PHE A 346 3.94 9.48 3.53
N GLU A 347 3.65 10.05 4.70
CA GLU A 347 3.07 9.32 5.83
C GLU A 347 1.69 8.74 5.48
N LYS A 348 0.92 9.43 4.63
CA LYS A 348 -0.36 8.94 4.13
C LYS A 348 -0.23 7.83 3.08
N SER A 349 0.96 7.62 2.53
CA SER A 349 1.27 6.67 1.45
C SER A 349 2.24 5.56 1.85
N HIS A 350 2.68 5.54 3.12
CA HIS A 350 3.65 4.58 3.65
C HIS A 350 3.10 3.88 4.89
N ASN A 351 3.38 2.58 5.03
CA ASN A 351 2.79 1.72 6.06
C ASN A 351 1.27 1.83 6.13
N ILE A 352 0.64 1.69 4.96
CA ILE A 352 -0.81 1.72 4.79
C ILE A 352 -1.37 0.30 4.67
N ARG A 353 -2.51 0.05 5.30
CA ARG A 353 -3.15 -1.29 5.36
C ARG A 353 -4.60 -1.29 4.91
N ARG A 354 -5.22 -0.11 4.84
CA ARG A 354 -6.63 0.06 4.55
C ARG A 354 -6.83 0.83 3.27
N PHE A 355 -7.80 0.38 2.50
CA PHE A 355 -8.11 0.91 1.19
C PHE A 355 -9.62 1.10 1.07
N VAL A 356 -10.04 2.17 0.40
CA VAL A 356 -11.45 2.50 0.23
C VAL A 356 -11.80 2.66 -1.25
N PHE A 357 -12.99 2.21 -1.60
CA PHE A 357 -13.67 2.62 -2.82
C PHE A 357 -15.13 2.93 -2.52
N GLU A 358 -15.72 3.77 -3.36
CA GLU A 358 -17.11 4.20 -3.23
C GLU A 358 -17.90 3.76 -4.47
N MET A 359 -19.11 3.27 -4.25
CA MET A 359 -20.01 2.87 -5.33
C MET A 359 -21.35 3.60 -5.23
N PRO A 360 -21.83 4.20 -6.32
CA PRO A 360 -23.15 4.79 -6.36
C PRO A 360 -24.22 3.70 -6.46
N PHE A 361 -25.32 3.88 -5.74
CA PHE A 361 -26.54 3.08 -5.91
C PHE A 361 -27.76 3.95 -5.57
N THR A 362 -28.95 3.57 -6.01
CA THR A 362 -30.20 4.27 -5.67
C THR A 362 -31.02 3.44 -4.69
N ILE A 363 -31.98 4.07 -4.02
CA ILE A 363 -32.96 3.39 -3.14
C ILE A 363 -33.71 2.28 -3.93
N SER A 364 -33.92 2.49 -5.23
CA SER A 364 -34.56 1.54 -6.16
C SER A 364 -33.63 0.43 -6.70
N GLY A 365 -32.34 0.43 -6.33
CA GLY A 365 -31.36 -0.58 -6.74
C GLY A 365 -30.64 -0.31 -8.08
N LYS A 366 -30.88 0.83 -8.73
CA LYS A 366 -30.11 1.28 -9.90
C LYS A 366 -28.75 1.82 -9.46
N LYS A 367 -27.80 1.98 -10.39
CA LYS A 367 -26.48 2.57 -10.07
C LYS A 367 -26.52 4.08 -9.90
N GLN A 368 -27.23 4.78 -10.79
CA GLN A 368 -27.31 6.24 -10.81
C GLN A 368 -28.77 6.70 -10.83
N GLY A 369 -29.04 7.80 -10.14
CA GLY A 369 -30.36 8.44 -10.05
C GLY A 369 -30.26 9.94 -9.78
N GLY A 370 -31.40 10.56 -9.50
CA GLY A 370 -31.45 11.96 -9.06
C GLY A 370 -30.82 12.15 -7.68
N VAL A 371 -30.48 13.39 -7.33
CA VAL A 371 -29.81 13.71 -6.05
C VAL A 371 -30.60 13.22 -4.84
N GLU A 372 -31.94 13.21 -4.90
CA GLU A 372 -32.81 12.73 -3.81
C GLU A 372 -32.82 11.21 -3.61
N GLU A 373 -32.40 10.42 -4.61
CA GLU A 373 -32.38 8.96 -4.56
C GLU A 373 -30.96 8.39 -4.50
N GLN A 374 -29.95 9.20 -4.82
CA GLN A 374 -28.57 8.77 -4.97
C GLN A 374 -27.94 8.47 -3.61
N CYS A 375 -27.76 7.18 -3.32
CA CYS A 375 -27.01 6.67 -2.19
C CYS A 375 -25.57 6.34 -2.62
N LYS A 376 -24.72 6.11 -1.62
CA LYS A 376 -23.32 5.72 -1.84
C LYS A 376 -22.86 4.67 -0.86
N ARG A 377 -22.31 3.56 -1.35
CA ARG A 377 -21.70 2.52 -0.52
C ARG A 377 -20.20 2.75 -0.45
N ARG A 378 -19.68 2.99 0.75
CA ARG A 378 -18.24 3.09 1.01
C ARG A 378 -17.75 1.75 1.54
N THR A 379 -16.85 1.10 0.82
CA THR A 379 -16.29 -0.20 1.22
C THR A 379 -14.83 -0.01 1.63
N ILE A 380 -14.48 -0.44 2.84
CA ILE A 380 -13.12 -0.39 3.38
C ILE A 380 -12.56 -1.81 3.43
N LEU A 381 -11.45 -2.01 2.73
CA LEU A 381 -10.70 -3.26 2.60
C LEU A 381 -9.46 -3.17 3.48
N THR A 382 -9.16 -4.22 4.25
CA THR A 382 -7.95 -4.32 5.08
C THR A 382 -7.11 -5.50 4.62
N THR A 383 -5.86 -5.23 4.27
CA THR A 383 -4.89 -6.23 3.81
C THR A 383 -4.20 -6.95 4.96
N THR A 384 -3.77 -8.19 4.73
CA THR A 384 -3.00 -8.98 5.71
C THR A 384 -1.77 -8.23 6.23
N HIS A 385 -1.05 -7.54 5.34
CA HIS A 385 0.17 -6.79 5.57
C HIS A 385 0.05 -5.33 5.11
N CYS A 386 0.94 -4.46 5.56
CA CYS A 386 1.00 -3.06 5.11
C CYS A 386 1.76 -2.92 3.79
N PHE A 387 1.42 -1.92 2.98
CA PHE A 387 2.26 -1.47 1.86
C PHE A 387 3.23 -0.35 2.28
N PRO A 388 4.44 -0.28 1.68
CA PRO A 388 5.03 -1.28 0.78
C PRO A 388 5.37 -2.58 1.52
N TYR A 389 5.50 -3.68 0.78
CA TYR A 389 5.84 -5.00 1.31
C TYR A 389 6.81 -5.74 0.37
N VAL A 390 7.28 -6.92 0.75
CA VAL A 390 8.09 -7.79 -0.12
C VAL A 390 7.31 -8.33 -1.34
N LYS A 391 6.01 -8.04 -1.42
CA LYS A 391 5.12 -8.39 -2.53
C LYS A 391 4.30 -7.19 -2.98
N LYS A 392 4.04 -7.13 -4.29
CA LYS A 392 3.26 -6.08 -4.95
C LYS A 392 1.74 -6.25 -4.82
N ARG A 393 1.27 -7.48 -4.57
CA ARG A 393 -0.12 -7.78 -4.21
C ARG A 393 -0.23 -8.40 -2.83
N ILE A 394 -1.25 -8.01 -2.08
CA ILE A 394 -1.48 -8.46 -0.70
C ILE A 394 -2.95 -8.85 -0.55
N ALA A 395 -3.20 -10.04 -0.01
CA ALA A 395 -4.55 -10.55 0.20
C ALA A 395 -5.36 -9.65 1.15
N VAL A 396 -6.63 -9.43 0.80
CA VAL A 396 -7.62 -8.80 1.67
C VAL A 396 -8.01 -9.79 2.76
N MET A 397 -7.84 -9.40 4.03
CA MET A 397 -8.21 -10.24 5.18
C MET A 397 -9.62 -9.93 5.68
N TYR A 398 -10.02 -8.65 5.57
CA TYR A 398 -11.24 -8.15 6.17
C TYR A 398 -11.80 -7.02 5.30
N GLN A 399 -13.12 -7.00 5.18
CA GLN A 399 -13.83 -5.90 4.53
C GLN A 399 -15.11 -5.58 5.29
N HIS A 400 -15.47 -4.31 5.30
CA HIS A 400 -16.77 -3.85 5.76
C HIS A 400 -17.22 -2.68 4.89
N HIS A 401 -18.52 -2.38 4.92
CA HIS A 401 -19.08 -1.26 4.17
C HIS A 401 -20.04 -0.45 5.02
N THR A 402 -20.21 0.80 4.63
CA THR A 402 -21.18 1.72 5.19
C THR A 402 -21.94 2.38 4.05
N ASP A 403 -23.27 2.37 4.16
CA ASP A 403 -24.16 2.98 3.19
C ASP A 403 -24.50 4.39 3.65
N LEU A 404 -24.30 5.36 2.77
CA LEU A 404 -24.67 6.75 2.96
C LEU A 404 -25.98 7.00 2.25
N SER A 405 -26.93 7.58 2.98
CA SER A 405 -28.20 8.07 2.44
C SER A 405 -27.99 9.30 1.53
N PRO A 406 -28.99 9.71 0.74
CA PRO A 406 -28.81 10.80 -0.23
C PRO A 406 -28.38 12.14 0.38
N ILE A 407 -28.92 12.49 1.56
CA ILE A 407 -28.48 13.70 2.29
C ILE A 407 -27.04 13.56 2.81
N GLU A 408 -26.62 12.36 3.20
CA GLU A 408 -25.24 12.11 3.64
C GLU A 408 -24.25 12.15 2.48
N VAL A 409 -24.67 11.72 1.28
CA VAL A 409 -23.88 11.90 0.05
C VAL A 409 -23.66 13.39 -0.22
N ALA A 410 -24.70 14.21 -0.11
CA ALA A 410 -24.59 15.66 -0.28
C ALA A 410 -23.64 16.29 0.75
N ILE A 411 -23.76 15.92 2.03
CA ILE A 411 -22.86 16.39 3.10
C ILE A 411 -21.41 16.01 2.79
N ASP A 412 -21.16 14.75 2.43
CA ASP A 412 -19.82 14.23 2.17
C ASP A 412 -19.16 14.87 0.93
N GLU A 413 -19.91 15.06 -0.15
CA GLU A 413 -19.42 15.73 -1.35
C GLU A 413 -19.14 17.22 -1.13
N MET A 414 -20.07 17.92 -0.47
CA MET A 414 -19.90 19.34 -0.18
C MET A 414 -18.74 19.57 0.79
N SER A 415 -18.60 18.75 1.83
CA SER A 415 -17.49 18.84 2.79
C SER A 415 -16.13 18.64 2.11
N ARG A 416 -16.01 17.65 1.20
CA ARG A 416 -14.79 17.44 0.41
C ARG A 416 -14.48 18.64 -0.48
N LYS A 417 -15.50 19.24 -1.09
CA LYS A 417 -15.35 20.44 -1.93
C LYS A 417 -14.86 21.65 -1.14
N VAL A 418 -15.41 21.87 0.07
CA VAL A 418 -14.91 22.90 1.00
C VAL A 418 -13.44 22.65 1.35
N ALA A 419 -13.09 21.43 1.77
CA ALA A 419 -11.74 21.08 2.17
C ALA A 419 -10.74 21.27 1.02
N GLU A 420 -11.10 20.88 -0.21
CA GLU A 420 -10.26 21.05 -1.39
C GLU A 420 -10.02 22.53 -1.71
N ILE A 421 -11.06 23.38 -1.68
CA ILE A 421 -10.90 24.82 -1.92
C ILE A 421 -10.05 25.47 -0.82
N ARG A 422 -10.32 25.17 0.45
CA ARG A 422 -9.54 25.69 1.59
C ARG A 422 -8.07 25.30 1.48
N GLN A 423 -7.78 24.04 1.14
CA GLN A 423 -6.42 23.55 0.94
C GLN A 423 -5.70 24.35 -0.16
N LEU A 424 -6.32 24.52 -1.33
CA LEU A 424 -5.74 25.26 -2.44
C LEU A 424 -5.46 26.73 -2.10
N CYS A 425 -6.33 27.35 -1.30
CA CYS A 425 -6.14 28.73 -0.87
C CYS A 425 -5.08 28.91 0.23
N SER A 426 -4.81 27.86 1.01
CA SER A 426 -3.83 27.89 2.11
C SER A 426 -2.39 27.61 1.69
N SER A 427 -2.16 27.24 0.42
CA SER A 427 -0.83 26.95 -0.12
C SER A 427 0.05 28.20 -0.14
N SER A 428 1.33 28.05 0.20
CA SER A 428 2.32 29.14 0.13
C SER A 428 2.53 29.65 -1.30
N GLU A 429 2.49 28.73 -2.27
CA GLU A 429 2.38 29.04 -3.69
C GLU A 429 1.07 28.47 -4.21
N VAL A 430 0.14 29.35 -4.58
CA VAL A 430 -1.19 28.95 -5.04
C VAL A 430 -1.12 28.58 -6.53
N ASP A 431 -1.47 27.33 -6.84
CA ASP A 431 -1.70 26.89 -8.22
C ASP A 431 -2.98 27.53 -8.75
N MET A 432 -2.82 28.66 -9.45
CA MET A 432 -3.92 29.45 -10.00
C MET A 432 -4.83 28.62 -10.90
N ILE A 433 -4.28 27.77 -11.77
CA ILE A 433 -5.07 26.98 -12.73
C ILE A 433 -5.93 25.96 -11.99
N ARG A 434 -5.34 25.26 -11.01
CA ARG A 434 -6.07 24.28 -10.20
C ARG A 434 -7.14 24.94 -9.34
N LEU A 435 -6.85 26.12 -8.76
CA LEU A 435 -7.82 26.91 -8.02
C LEU A 435 -9.00 27.33 -8.91
N GLN A 436 -8.71 27.89 -10.09
CA GLN A 436 -9.73 28.32 -11.06
C GLN A 436 -10.61 27.15 -11.50
N LEU A 437 -10.02 26.00 -11.85
CA LEU A 437 -10.76 24.80 -12.22
C LEU A 437 -11.75 24.35 -11.14
N LYS A 438 -11.32 24.37 -9.88
CA LYS A 438 -12.16 23.94 -8.74
C LYS A 438 -13.21 24.97 -8.36
N LEU A 439 -12.88 26.26 -8.40
CA LEU A 439 -13.83 27.34 -8.18
C LEU A 439 -14.91 27.38 -9.26
N GLN A 440 -14.51 27.34 -10.54
CA GLN A 440 -15.44 27.35 -11.66
C GLN A 440 -16.37 26.13 -11.62
N GLY A 441 -15.83 24.93 -11.38
CA GLY A 441 -16.63 23.70 -11.22
C GLY A 441 -17.51 23.66 -9.96
N SER A 442 -17.43 24.67 -9.11
CA SER A 442 -18.24 24.81 -7.90
C SER A 442 -19.30 25.91 -8.03
N ILE A 443 -18.93 27.04 -8.64
CA ILE A 443 -19.75 28.25 -8.73
C ILE A 443 -20.49 28.34 -10.08
N SER A 444 -19.80 28.01 -11.17
CA SER A 444 -20.26 28.18 -12.55
C SER A 444 -20.51 26.82 -13.22
N VAL A 445 -21.34 25.98 -12.60
CA VAL A 445 -21.58 24.61 -13.08
C VAL A 445 -22.45 24.63 -14.33
N GLN A 446 -21.94 24.10 -15.45
CA GLN A 446 -22.66 24.09 -16.73
C GLN A 446 -23.24 22.71 -17.11
N VAL A 447 -22.60 21.62 -16.67
CA VAL A 447 -22.93 20.24 -17.12
C VAL A 447 -23.62 19.42 -16.03
N ASN A 448 -23.16 19.52 -14.78
CA ASN A 448 -23.71 18.78 -13.64
C ASN A 448 -24.79 19.60 -12.93
N ALA A 449 -25.62 18.94 -12.11
CA ALA A 449 -26.72 19.60 -11.38
C ALA A 449 -26.25 20.70 -10.39
N GLY A 450 -24.98 20.66 -9.99
CA GLY A 450 -24.33 21.68 -9.16
C GLY A 450 -24.75 21.67 -7.67
N PRO A 451 -24.09 22.46 -6.81
CA PRO A 451 -24.38 22.50 -5.38
C PRO A 451 -25.83 22.89 -5.04
N LEU A 452 -26.46 23.76 -5.84
CA LEU A 452 -27.85 24.18 -5.62
C LEU A 452 -28.86 23.03 -5.74
N ALA A 453 -28.55 21.97 -6.50
CA ALA A 453 -29.42 20.79 -6.55
C ALA A 453 -29.54 20.13 -5.17
N TYR A 454 -28.44 20.04 -4.41
CA TYR A 454 -28.47 19.54 -3.04
C TYR A 454 -29.23 20.46 -2.10
N ALA A 455 -29.05 21.78 -2.22
CA ALA A 455 -29.81 22.73 -1.41
C ALA A 455 -31.33 22.60 -1.65
N ARG A 456 -31.77 22.56 -2.93
CA ARG A 456 -33.19 22.41 -3.28
C ARG A 456 -33.77 21.07 -2.84
N ALA A 457 -33.01 19.99 -2.97
CA ALA A 457 -33.46 18.65 -2.60
C ALA A 457 -33.58 18.44 -1.09
N PHE A 458 -32.68 19.04 -0.29
CA PHE A 458 -32.53 18.68 1.12
C PHE A 458 -32.77 19.81 2.11
N LEU A 459 -32.72 21.08 1.70
CA LEU A 459 -32.81 22.23 2.60
C LEU A 459 -34.08 23.07 2.46
N ASP A 460 -34.86 22.87 1.38
CA ASP A 460 -36.16 23.53 1.25
C ASP A 460 -37.14 23.04 2.34
N ASP A 461 -37.96 23.94 2.89
CA ASP A 461 -38.89 23.68 3.99
C ASP A 461 -39.81 22.47 3.77
N SER A 462 -40.23 22.24 2.52
CA SER A 462 -41.11 21.12 2.17
C SER A 462 -40.38 19.77 2.16
N SER A 463 -39.08 19.78 1.87
CA SER A 463 -38.24 18.60 1.72
C SER A 463 -37.44 18.29 2.99
N ALA A 464 -36.96 19.30 3.71
CA ALA A 464 -36.13 19.16 4.90
C ALA A 464 -36.79 18.31 6.00
N LYS A 465 -38.11 18.40 6.13
CA LYS A 465 -38.91 17.61 7.10
C LYS A 465 -38.87 16.08 6.84
N LYS A 466 -38.41 15.65 5.67
CA LYS A 466 -38.26 14.23 5.31
C LYS A 466 -36.96 13.62 5.82
N TYR A 467 -36.03 14.44 6.31
CA TYR A 467 -34.69 14.01 6.71
C TYR A 467 -34.44 14.30 8.20
N PRO A 468 -33.49 13.59 8.84
CA PRO A 468 -33.14 13.86 10.24
C PRO A 468 -32.63 15.29 10.45
N ASP A 469 -33.16 15.99 11.46
CA ASP A 469 -32.85 17.40 11.75
C ASP A 469 -31.35 17.66 11.92
N ASN A 470 -30.63 16.73 12.53
CA ASN A 470 -29.18 16.82 12.71
C ASN A 470 -28.43 16.82 11.36
N LYS A 471 -28.86 16.02 10.38
CA LYS A 471 -28.26 15.95 9.04
C LYS A 471 -28.60 17.20 8.23
N VAL A 472 -29.83 17.71 8.32
CA VAL A 472 -30.22 18.98 7.71
C VAL A 472 -29.38 20.12 8.27
N LYS A 473 -29.23 20.20 9.60
CA LYS A 473 -28.39 21.21 10.25
C LYS A 473 -26.93 21.11 9.82
N GLN A 474 -26.37 19.90 9.77
CA GLN A 474 -25.01 19.66 9.31
C GLN A 474 -24.83 20.11 7.85
N LEU A 475 -25.76 19.80 6.96
CA LEU A 475 -25.69 20.23 5.57
C LEU A 475 -25.75 21.76 5.45
N LYS A 476 -26.61 22.43 6.25
CA LYS A 476 -26.63 23.91 6.31
C LYS A 476 -25.28 24.48 6.74
N GLU A 477 -24.64 23.92 7.76
CA GLU A 477 -23.31 24.33 8.22
C GLU A 477 -22.26 24.17 7.10
N VAL A 478 -22.25 23.01 6.41
CA VAL A 478 -21.34 22.77 5.28
C VAL A 478 -21.57 23.77 4.14
N PHE A 479 -22.81 24.17 3.85
CA PHE A 479 -23.08 25.20 2.85
C PHE A 479 -22.57 26.60 3.25
N ARG A 480 -22.62 26.95 4.54
CA ARG A 480 -22.01 28.21 5.02
C ARG A 480 -20.50 28.19 4.82
N ASP A 481 -19.86 27.10 5.23
CA ASP A 481 -18.44 26.85 5.00
C ASP A 481 -18.07 26.88 3.52
N PHE A 482 -18.94 26.35 2.67
CA PHE A 482 -18.75 26.36 1.21
C PHE A 482 -18.80 27.76 0.62
N VAL A 483 -19.79 28.57 1.02
CA VAL A 483 -19.87 29.98 0.59
C VAL A 483 -18.64 30.76 1.04
N GLU A 484 -18.22 30.59 2.30
CA GLU A 484 -17.00 31.20 2.83
C GLU A 484 -15.76 30.78 2.03
N ALA A 485 -15.56 29.48 1.81
CA ALA A 485 -14.42 28.96 1.07
C ALA A 485 -14.39 29.47 -0.39
N CYS A 486 -15.54 29.52 -1.06
CA CYS A 486 -15.66 30.06 -2.41
C CYS A 486 -15.36 31.56 -2.46
N GLY A 487 -15.87 32.34 -1.51
CA GLY A 487 -15.59 33.77 -1.40
C GLY A 487 -14.12 34.05 -1.14
N HIS A 488 -13.50 33.31 -0.22
CA HIS A 488 -12.06 33.38 0.02
C HIS A 488 -11.25 33.00 -1.22
N GLY A 489 -11.60 31.91 -1.91
CA GLY A 489 -10.93 31.48 -3.13
C GLY A 489 -11.05 32.49 -4.27
N LEU A 490 -12.20 33.14 -4.43
CA LEU A 490 -12.34 34.25 -5.37
C LEU A 490 -11.44 35.42 -5.01
N GLY A 491 -11.36 35.78 -3.73
CA GLY A 491 -10.47 36.85 -3.25
C GLY A 491 -8.99 36.54 -3.45
N VAL A 492 -8.58 35.27 -3.34
CA VAL A 492 -7.23 34.81 -3.71
C VAL A 492 -7.03 34.89 -5.22
N ASN A 493 -7.98 34.40 -6.02
CA ASN A 493 -7.90 34.42 -7.47
C ASN A 493 -7.80 35.84 -8.03
N GLU A 494 -8.54 36.80 -7.48
CA GLU A 494 -8.48 38.22 -7.86
C GLU A 494 -7.06 38.81 -7.80
N ARG A 495 -6.24 38.32 -6.85
CA ARG A 495 -4.85 38.79 -6.69
C ARG A 495 -3.87 38.10 -7.66
N LEU A 496 -4.29 37.00 -8.29
CA LEU A 496 -3.44 36.16 -9.14
C LEU A 496 -3.69 36.37 -10.64
N ILE A 497 -4.92 36.77 -11.01
CA ILE A 497 -5.31 36.97 -12.41
C ILE A 497 -4.51 38.10 -13.07
N LYS A 498 -4.43 38.00 -14.40
CA LYS A 498 -3.94 39.05 -15.30
C LYS A 498 -5.11 39.71 -16.02
N GLU A 499 -4.86 40.82 -16.73
CA GLU A 499 -5.90 41.60 -17.42
C GLU A 499 -6.75 40.77 -18.39
N ASP A 500 -6.16 39.76 -19.04
CA ASP A 500 -6.86 38.84 -19.96
C ASP A 500 -7.87 37.91 -19.28
N GLN A 501 -7.80 37.74 -17.95
CA GLN A 501 -8.72 36.92 -17.17
C GLN A 501 -9.73 37.73 -16.36
N GLN A 502 -9.75 39.06 -16.49
CA GLN A 502 -10.62 39.94 -15.70
C GLN A 502 -12.11 39.66 -15.94
N GLU A 503 -12.52 39.57 -17.21
CA GLU A 503 -13.92 39.29 -17.59
C GLU A 503 -14.39 37.93 -17.05
N TYR A 504 -13.54 36.90 -17.17
CA TYR A 504 -13.78 35.57 -16.61
C TYR A 504 -13.96 35.61 -15.09
N HIS A 505 -13.13 36.38 -14.39
CA HIS A 505 -13.24 36.52 -12.94
C HIS A 505 -14.50 37.27 -12.51
N ASP A 506 -14.88 38.33 -13.24
CA ASP A 506 -16.08 39.10 -12.97
C ASP A 506 -17.35 38.27 -13.20
N GLU A 507 -17.36 37.40 -14.21
CA GLU A 507 -18.42 36.41 -14.41
C GLU A 507 -18.50 35.42 -13.24
N MET A 508 -17.38 34.86 -12.78
CA MET A 508 -17.37 33.98 -11.59
C MET A 508 -17.88 34.69 -10.34
N LYS A 509 -17.55 35.98 -10.14
CA LYS A 509 -18.09 36.79 -9.04
C LYS A 509 -19.58 37.03 -9.17
N ALA A 510 -20.10 37.26 -10.38
CA ALA A 510 -21.53 37.38 -10.63
C ALA A 510 -22.25 36.06 -10.29
N ASN A 511 -21.78 34.94 -10.81
CA ASN A 511 -22.34 33.60 -10.53
C ASN A 511 -22.28 33.25 -9.05
N TYR A 512 -21.21 33.62 -8.34
CA TYR A 512 -21.11 33.47 -6.89
C TYR A 512 -22.16 34.29 -6.14
N ARG A 513 -22.40 35.55 -6.53
CA ARG A 513 -23.44 36.37 -5.89
C ARG A 513 -24.83 35.78 -6.08
N ASP A 514 -25.11 35.23 -7.27
CA ASP A 514 -26.39 34.59 -7.56
C ASP A 514 -26.55 33.27 -6.79
N LEU A 515 -25.49 32.46 -6.71
CA LEU A 515 -25.43 31.25 -5.86
C LEU A 515 -25.76 31.57 -4.39
N VAL A 516 -25.13 32.60 -3.83
CA VAL A 516 -25.36 33.03 -2.44
C VAL A 516 -26.78 33.53 -2.23
N ARG A 517 -27.34 34.26 -3.20
CA ARG A 517 -28.72 34.75 -3.15
C ARG A 517 -29.71 33.57 -3.13
N GLU A 518 -29.56 32.62 -4.04
CA GLU A 518 -30.39 31.41 -4.11
C GLU A 518 -30.29 30.57 -2.84
N LEU A 519 -29.08 30.35 -2.31
CA LEU A 519 -28.89 29.62 -1.05
C LEU A 519 -29.57 30.33 0.13
N SER A 520 -29.48 31.66 0.20
CA SER A 520 -30.15 32.44 1.25
C SER A 520 -31.67 32.31 1.20
N ILE A 521 -32.25 32.25 0.00
CA ILE A 521 -33.69 32.01 -0.21
C ILE A 521 -34.07 30.60 0.27
N ILE A 522 -33.34 29.57 -0.17
CA ILE A 522 -33.63 28.17 0.18
C ILE A 522 -33.48 27.92 1.67
N MET A 523 -32.40 28.43 2.29
CA MET A 523 -32.09 28.20 3.69
C MET A 523 -32.91 29.09 4.65
N ARG A 524 -33.55 30.15 4.13
CA ARG A 524 -34.28 31.20 4.85
C ARG A 524 -33.44 31.94 5.90
N GLU A 525 -32.17 32.12 5.60
CA GLU A 525 -31.21 32.86 6.42
C GLU A 525 -30.27 33.65 5.50
N GLN A 526 -29.72 34.77 5.98
CA GLN A 526 -28.67 35.45 5.22
C GLN A 526 -27.37 34.66 5.30
N VAL A 527 -26.99 34.03 4.19
CA VAL A 527 -25.69 33.36 4.05
C VAL A 527 -24.67 34.42 3.62
N SER A 528 -24.21 35.27 4.55
CA SER A 528 -23.22 36.31 4.23
C SER A 528 -21.78 35.90 4.60
N PRO A 529 -20.77 36.33 3.83
CA PRO A 529 -19.36 36.16 4.21
C PRO A 529 -18.99 36.86 5.53
N ALA A 530 -19.73 37.90 5.92
CA ALA A 530 -19.45 38.72 7.10
C ALA A 530 -20.09 38.19 8.40
N ALA A 531 -21.14 37.36 8.30
CA ALA A 531 -21.91 36.89 9.46
C ALA A 531 -21.20 35.80 10.28
N VAL A 532 -20.20 35.12 9.72
CA VAL A 532 -19.48 34.01 10.40
C VAL A 532 -18.26 34.52 11.18
N ALA A 533 -17.66 35.65 10.79
CA ALA A 533 -16.55 36.28 11.51
C ALA A 533 -16.93 36.77 12.92
N GLN A 534 -18.23 36.94 13.22
CA GLN A 534 -18.70 37.31 14.55
C GLN A 534 -18.76 36.13 15.53
N LEU A 535 -18.64 34.88 15.07
CA LEU A 535 -18.69 33.69 15.93
C LEU A 535 -17.30 33.14 16.34
N THR A 536 -16.21 33.63 15.73
CA THR A 536 -14.83 33.19 16.02
C THR A 536 -13.90 34.32 16.47
N GLY A 537 -14.45 35.47 16.89
CA GLY A 537 -13.70 36.70 17.18
C GLY A 537 -12.72 36.62 18.36
N LEU A 538 -11.51 36.13 18.13
CA LEU A 538 -10.29 36.66 18.75
C LEU A 538 -9.86 37.88 17.93
N ARG A 539 -10.22 39.08 18.42
CA ARG A 539 -9.70 40.35 17.91
C ARG A 539 -8.18 40.41 18.14
N LEU A 540 -7.40 40.37 17.07
CA LEU A 540 -6.10 41.02 17.02
C LEU A 540 -6.34 42.53 17.02
N GLN A 541 -6.33 43.15 18.19
CA GLN A 541 -6.20 44.61 18.30
C GLN A 541 -4.76 45.00 17.98
N HIS A 542 -4.61 45.76 16.90
CA HIS A 542 -3.43 46.58 16.65
C HIS A 542 -3.16 47.49 17.85
N CYS A 543 -2.01 47.31 18.52
CA CYS A 543 -1.42 48.31 19.40
C CYS A 543 -0.48 49.19 18.57
N ASN A 544 -0.97 50.35 18.14
CA ASN A 544 -0.15 51.52 17.93
C ASN A 544 -0.65 52.54 18.96
N ASP A 545 0.22 52.90 19.91
CA ASP A 545 0.35 54.23 20.51
C ASP A 545 1.19 54.09 21.80
N ALA A 546 2.48 54.38 21.69
CA ALA A 546 3.34 54.69 22.83
C ALA A 546 3.67 56.18 22.76
N PRO A 547 3.36 56.98 23.79
CA PRO A 547 3.86 58.35 23.86
C PRO A 547 5.29 58.35 24.43
N LEU A 548 6.13 59.15 23.79
CA LEU A 548 7.41 59.64 24.31
C LEU A 548 7.25 60.16 25.74
N ILE A 549 8.08 59.64 26.66
CA ILE A 549 8.94 60.41 27.60
C ILE A 549 10.27 59.67 27.70
#